data_AF-G0N396-F1
#
_entry.id   AF-G0N396-F1
#
_cell.length_a   1.000
_cell.length_b   1.000
_cell.length_c   1.000
_cell.angle_alpha   90.00
_cell.angle_beta   90.00
_cell.angle_gamma   90.00
#
_symmetry.space_group_name_H-M   'P 1'
#
loop_
_entity.id
_entity.type
_entity.pdbx_description
1 polymer ?
#
loop_
_entity_poly.entity_id
_entity_poly.type
_entity_poly.pdbx_seq_one_letter_code
_entity_poly.pdbx_strand_id
1 'polypeptide(L)'
;MELTCSTVVSPKLVQLLPLTILGGFNVAFWLAVFPTAMNFTKDNANLIYIPAIYSLGAGLGEVLMGILISGLSKQIKGFGLKPTMVIGAFSVCVYCALVHVSTPFDAPMRPTSMQSIWIGQSYPLIFIISFFCGVSDCCINGVRSVICSIVMPQRRAQAFSVLRIYHAAGCMVVFFFSPMVPLYIYTFVLPTLSLVSTFFFFRVVDNTHTMEKKITEQLNLEKLEKLREIVVEQQK
;
A
#
# COMPACT_ATOMS: atom_id res chain seq x y z
N MET A 1 -14.17 -22.12 -11.24
CA MET A 1 -12.95 -21.36 -11.61
C MET A 1 -13.24 -20.23 -12.59
N GLU A 2 -14.13 -20.41 -13.57
CA GLU A 2 -14.50 -19.39 -14.56
C GLU A 2 -14.95 -18.06 -13.96
N LEU A 3 -15.71 -18.11 -12.86
CA LEU A 3 -16.20 -16.90 -12.20
C LEU A 3 -15.07 -16.04 -11.60
N THR A 4 -13.97 -16.66 -11.18
CA THR A 4 -12.78 -15.96 -10.68
C THR A 4 -11.99 -15.36 -11.83
N CYS A 5 -11.89 -16.05 -12.96
CA CYS A 5 -11.22 -15.55 -14.17
C CYS A 5 -11.96 -14.33 -14.77
N SER A 6 -13.29 -14.36 -14.79
CA SER A 6 -14.10 -13.21 -15.22
C SER A 6 -14.01 -12.02 -14.23
N THR A 7 -13.84 -12.32 -12.94
CA THR A 7 -13.60 -11.30 -11.89
C THR A 7 -12.22 -10.65 -12.00
N VAL A 8 -11.20 -11.39 -12.42
CA VAL A 8 -9.82 -10.91 -12.64
C VAL A 8 -9.76 -9.81 -13.71
N VAL A 9 -10.64 -9.89 -14.73
CA VAL A 9 -10.74 -8.93 -15.85
C VAL A 9 -11.79 -7.85 -15.62
N SER A 10 -12.36 -7.76 -14.41
CA SER A 10 -13.33 -6.69 -14.12
C SER A 10 -12.64 -5.32 -14.15
N PRO A 11 -13.14 -4.33 -14.92
CA PRO A 11 -12.48 -3.04 -15.12
C PRO A 11 -12.27 -2.28 -13.81
N LYS A 12 -13.13 -2.50 -12.81
CA LYS A 12 -13.00 -1.92 -11.47
C LYS A 12 -11.80 -2.48 -10.68
N LEU A 13 -11.46 -3.76 -10.89
CA LEU A 13 -10.32 -4.40 -10.24
C LEU A 13 -9.00 -4.05 -10.94
N VAL A 14 -9.02 -3.95 -12.27
CA VAL A 14 -7.85 -3.54 -13.06
C VAL A 14 -7.40 -2.12 -12.72
N GLN A 15 -8.33 -1.22 -12.38
CA GLN A 15 -7.95 0.13 -11.91
C GLN A 15 -7.27 0.14 -10.53
N LEU A 16 -7.40 -0.93 -9.74
CA LEU A 16 -6.72 -1.11 -8.44
C LEU A 16 -5.36 -1.81 -8.57
N LEU A 17 -5.03 -2.28 -9.77
CA LEU A 17 -3.78 -2.96 -10.07
C LEU A 17 -2.53 -2.13 -9.72
N PRO A 18 -2.47 -0.81 -10.00
CA PRO A 18 -1.31 0.02 -9.62
C PRO A 18 -1.07 0.01 -8.11
N LEU A 19 -2.13 0.11 -7.31
CA LEU A 19 -2.06 0.07 -5.85
C LEU A 19 -1.53 -1.27 -5.34
N THR A 20 -1.98 -2.38 -5.92
CA THR A 20 -1.50 -3.72 -5.52
C THR A 20 -0.06 -3.98 -5.93
N ILE A 21 0.36 -3.45 -7.08
CA ILE A 21 1.75 -3.54 -7.53
C ILE A 21 2.64 -2.70 -6.62
N LEU A 22 2.23 -1.47 -6.27
CA LEU A 22 2.93 -0.64 -5.29
C LEU A 22 3.12 -1.36 -3.96
N GLY A 23 2.06 -1.99 -3.43
CA GLY A 23 2.16 -2.78 -2.21
C GLY A 23 3.18 -3.92 -2.32
N GLY A 24 3.16 -4.67 -3.42
CA GLY A 24 4.13 -5.74 -3.67
C GLY A 24 5.56 -5.26 -3.82
N PHE A 25 5.77 -4.13 -4.51
CA PHE A 25 7.07 -3.49 -4.64
C PHE A 25 7.60 -3.01 -3.29
N ASN A 26 6.75 -2.35 -2.49
CA ASN A 26 7.08 -1.84 -1.17
C ASN A 26 7.50 -2.96 -0.21
N VAL A 27 6.71 -4.04 -0.15
CA VAL A 27 7.01 -5.21 0.69
C VAL A 27 8.31 -5.88 0.25
N ALA A 28 8.50 -6.11 -1.06
CA ALA A 28 9.72 -6.76 -1.55
C ALA A 28 10.98 -5.90 -1.29
N PHE A 29 10.89 -4.59 -1.50
CA PHE A 29 11.99 -3.66 -1.23
C PHE A 29 12.39 -3.69 0.25
N TRP A 30 11.41 -3.55 1.13
CA TRP A 30 11.62 -3.54 2.56
C TRP A 30 12.12 -4.90 3.10
N LEU A 31 11.50 -6.00 2.68
CA LEU A 31 11.71 -7.30 3.32
C LEU A 31 12.95 -8.02 2.79
N ALA A 32 13.37 -7.69 1.57
CA ALA A 32 14.50 -8.33 0.92
C ALA A 32 15.63 -7.35 0.62
N VAL A 33 15.37 -6.27 -0.10
CA VAL A 33 16.43 -5.40 -0.63
C VAL A 33 17.15 -4.66 0.50
N PHE A 34 16.40 -4.06 1.42
CA PHE A 34 16.96 -3.27 2.53
C PHE A 34 17.77 -4.10 3.56
N PRO A 35 17.27 -5.22 4.13
CA PRO A 35 18.04 -6.04 5.04
C PRO A 35 19.24 -6.71 4.36
N THR A 36 19.13 -7.06 3.08
CA THR A 36 20.25 -7.63 2.31
C THR A 36 21.36 -6.59 2.14
N ALA A 37 21.03 -5.36 1.74
CA ALA A 37 21.98 -4.26 1.64
C ALA A 37 22.69 -3.98 2.98
N MET A 38 21.97 -4.06 4.11
CA MET A 38 22.55 -3.87 5.45
C MET A 38 23.51 -5.00 5.87
N ASN A 39 23.23 -6.26 5.48
CA ASN A 39 24.09 -7.41 5.79
C ASN A 39 25.39 -7.43 4.97
N PHE A 40 25.40 -6.85 3.76
CA PHE A 40 26.57 -6.82 2.88
C PHE A 40 27.56 -5.68 3.20
N THR A 41 27.23 -4.73 4.07
CA THR A 41 28.13 -3.64 4.49
C THR A 41 29.14 -4.12 5.55
N LYS A 42 30.44 -4.10 5.22
CA LYS A 42 31.53 -4.56 6.10
C LYS A 42 31.67 -3.79 7.41
N ASP A 43 31.24 -2.53 7.47
CA ASP A 43 31.23 -1.70 8.69
C ASP A 43 30.25 -2.21 9.77
N ASN A 44 29.25 -3.02 9.37
CA ASN A 44 28.21 -3.55 10.26
C ASN A 44 28.50 -4.95 10.83
N ALA A 45 29.66 -5.57 10.52
CA ALA A 45 29.99 -6.90 11.00
C ALA A 45 30.01 -7.02 12.54
N ASN A 46 30.08 -5.90 13.26
CA ASN A 46 30.05 -5.83 14.72
C ASN A 46 28.65 -5.57 15.33
N LEU A 47 27.64 -5.23 14.51
CA LEU A 47 26.30 -4.83 14.95
C LEU A 47 25.27 -5.93 14.67
N ILE A 48 25.38 -7.04 15.40
CA ILE A 48 24.54 -8.26 15.28
C ILE A 48 23.03 -7.97 15.41
N TYR A 49 22.66 -6.87 16.09
CA TYR A 49 21.27 -6.51 16.40
C TYR A 49 20.55 -5.65 15.34
N ILE A 50 21.20 -5.29 14.23
CA ILE A 50 20.57 -4.48 13.16
C ILE A 50 19.26 -5.07 12.64
N PRO A 51 19.18 -6.34 12.18
CA PRO A 51 17.92 -6.90 11.69
C PRO A 51 16.85 -7.00 12.78
N ALA A 52 17.27 -7.23 14.04
CA ALA A 52 16.36 -7.27 15.18
C ALA A 52 15.71 -5.89 15.41
N ILE A 53 16.50 -4.82 15.53
CA ILE A 53 16.00 -3.44 15.73
C ILE A 53 15.17 -2.97 14.55
N TYR A 54 15.57 -3.34 13.33
CA TYR A 54 14.83 -3.05 12.12
C TYR A 54 13.43 -3.67 12.16
N SER A 55 13.33 -4.98 12.38
CA SER A 55 12.04 -5.68 12.47
C SER A 55 11.17 -5.17 13.64
N LEU A 56 11.79 -4.79 14.76
CA LEU A 56 11.11 -4.21 15.91
C LEU A 56 10.45 -2.86 15.57
N GLY A 57 11.20 -1.95 14.93
CA GLY A 57 10.64 -0.65 14.53
C GLY A 57 9.58 -0.77 13.45
N ALA A 58 9.71 -1.74 12.53
CA ALA A 58 8.69 -2.09 11.55
C ALA A 58 7.37 -2.49 12.22
N GLY A 59 7.43 -3.50 13.09
CA GLY A 59 6.26 -4.04 13.76
C GLY A 59 5.61 -2.99 14.66
N LEU A 60 6.42 -2.17 15.34
CA LEU A 60 5.89 -1.06 16.14
C LEU A 60 5.17 -0.03 15.27
N GLY A 61 5.75 0.34 14.12
CA GLY A 61 5.13 1.25 13.16
C GLY A 61 3.81 0.72 12.60
N GLU A 62 3.78 -0.57 12.24
CA GLU A 62 2.57 -1.23 11.76
C GLU A 62 1.45 -1.26 12.81
N VAL A 63 1.77 -1.67 14.05
CA VAL A 63 0.79 -1.78 15.13
C VAL A 63 0.24 -0.40 15.51
N LEU A 64 1.11 0.59 15.71
CA LEU A 64 0.68 1.95 16.07
C LEU A 64 -0.19 2.57 14.97
N MET A 65 0.21 2.41 13.70
CA MET A 65 -0.59 2.94 12.59
C MET A 65 -1.92 2.19 12.44
N GLY A 66 -1.94 0.88 12.66
CA GLY A 66 -3.16 0.07 12.62
C GLY A 66 -4.18 0.49 13.68
N ILE A 67 -3.71 0.77 14.90
CA ILE A 67 -4.55 1.31 15.98
C ILE A 67 -5.07 2.70 15.62
N LEU A 68 -4.19 3.57 15.10
CA LEU A 68 -4.54 4.94 14.71
C LEU A 68 -5.60 4.97 13.60
N ILE A 69 -5.41 4.19 12.54
CA ILE A 69 -6.39 4.04 11.45
C ILE A 69 -7.71 3.46 11.98
N SER A 70 -7.65 2.44 12.84
CA SER A 70 -8.85 1.81 13.40
C SER A 70 -9.65 2.76 14.31
N GLY A 71 -8.96 3.59 15.09
CA GLY A 71 -9.56 4.62 15.93
C GLY A 71 -10.18 5.74 15.09
N LEU A 72 -9.42 6.29 14.15
CA LEU A 72 -9.87 7.39 13.29
C LEU A 72 -10.98 6.95 12.32
N SER A 73 -10.98 5.70 11.86
CA SER A 73 -12.05 5.14 11.04
C SER A 73 -13.38 5.05 11.78
N LYS A 74 -13.39 4.96 13.12
CA LYS A 74 -14.63 4.98 13.93
C LYS A 74 -15.16 6.40 14.13
N GLN A 75 -14.26 7.38 14.20
CA GLN A 75 -14.63 8.78 14.46
C GLN A 75 -15.03 9.54 13.19
N ILE A 76 -14.46 9.21 12.03
CA ILE A 76 -14.66 9.98 10.79
C ILE A 76 -15.13 9.04 9.67
N LYS A 77 -16.37 9.24 9.18
CA LYS A 77 -16.90 8.52 8.01
C LYS A 77 -16.02 8.81 6.79
N GLY A 78 -15.43 7.76 6.22
CA GLY A 78 -14.59 7.85 5.01
C GLY A 78 -13.09 8.10 5.25
N PHE A 79 -12.64 8.14 6.52
CA PHE A 79 -11.22 8.35 6.84
C PHE A 79 -10.33 7.17 6.45
N GLY A 80 -10.87 5.95 6.41
CA GLY A 80 -10.12 4.77 5.97
C GLY A 80 -9.78 4.71 4.48
N LEU A 81 -10.15 5.72 3.68
CA LEU A 81 -10.06 5.67 2.22
C LEU A 81 -9.12 6.75 1.66
N LYS A 82 -9.57 8.01 1.56
CA LYS A 82 -8.75 9.09 0.98
C LYS A 82 -7.58 9.52 1.90
N PRO A 83 -7.77 9.83 3.19
CA PRO A 83 -6.67 10.33 4.00
C PRO A 83 -5.67 9.22 4.39
N THR A 84 -6.10 7.97 4.58
CA THR A 84 -5.16 6.85 4.77
C THR A 84 -4.24 6.65 3.58
N MET A 85 -4.73 6.81 2.34
CA MET A 85 -3.89 6.72 1.15
C MET A 85 -2.85 7.86 1.09
N VAL A 86 -3.25 9.09 1.43
CA VAL A 86 -2.34 10.25 1.46
C VAL A 86 -1.26 10.07 2.52
N ILE A 87 -1.63 9.61 3.73
CA ILE A 87 -0.66 9.34 4.80
C ILE A 87 0.30 8.23 4.38
N GLY A 88 -0.22 7.16 3.76
CA GLY A 88 0.60 6.08 3.22
C GLY A 88 1.60 6.58 2.17
N ALA A 89 1.13 7.35 1.18
CA ALA A 89 1.96 7.90 0.11
C ALA A 89 3.02 8.90 0.64
N PHE A 90 2.65 9.73 1.61
CA PHE A 90 3.58 10.62 2.29
C PHE A 90 4.66 9.83 3.03
N SER A 91 4.27 8.81 3.81
CA SER A 91 5.21 7.91 4.48
C SER A 91 6.12 7.18 3.49
N VAL A 92 5.63 6.78 2.31
CA VAL A 92 6.47 6.22 1.23
C VAL A 92 7.55 7.21 0.82
N CYS A 93 7.16 8.46 0.54
CA CYS A 93 8.09 9.50 0.12
C CYS A 93 9.13 9.82 1.21
N VAL A 94 8.69 9.90 2.47
CA VAL A 94 9.57 10.16 3.62
C VAL A 94 10.58 9.04 3.79
N TYR A 95 10.17 7.77 3.86
CA TYR A 95 11.15 6.69 4.01
C TYR A 95 12.09 6.60 2.80
N CYS A 96 11.58 6.81 1.57
CA CYS A 96 12.44 6.81 0.37
C CYS A 96 13.48 7.93 0.42
N ALA A 97 13.08 9.13 0.83
CA ALA A 97 13.99 10.26 1.02
C ALA A 97 15.03 9.95 2.11
N LEU A 98 14.62 9.36 3.24
CA LEU A 98 15.54 8.93 4.31
C LEU A 98 16.51 7.85 3.84
N VAL A 99 16.06 6.87 3.04
CA VAL A 99 16.93 5.85 2.45
C VAL A 99 17.92 6.47 1.46
N HIS A 100 17.48 7.46 0.68
CA HIS A 100 18.33 8.19 -0.26
C HIS A 100 19.40 9.03 0.46
N VAL A 101 19.04 9.68 1.57
CA VAL A 101 19.97 10.48 2.38
C VAL A 101 20.91 9.60 3.21
N SER A 102 20.46 8.43 3.64
CA SER A 102 21.24 7.53 4.51
C SER A 102 22.20 6.61 3.74
N THR A 103 22.02 6.44 2.43
CA THR A 103 22.81 5.49 1.62
C THR A 103 23.59 6.24 0.53
N PRO A 104 24.93 6.30 0.58
CA PRO A 104 25.72 6.86 -0.50
C PRO A 104 25.69 5.96 -1.76
N PHE A 105 26.01 6.60 -2.89
CA PHE A 105 25.76 6.25 -4.31
C PHE A 105 26.12 4.84 -4.84
N ASP A 106 26.71 3.94 -4.04
CA ASP A 106 27.47 2.77 -4.55
C ASP A 106 27.25 1.45 -3.77
N ALA A 107 26.08 1.27 -3.15
CA ALA A 107 25.86 0.19 -2.18
C ALA A 107 25.69 -1.27 -2.70
N PRO A 108 25.46 -1.62 -3.98
CA PRO A 108 25.37 -3.03 -4.35
C PRO A 108 26.58 -3.59 -5.10
N MET A 109 27.47 -2.77 -5.69
CA MET A 109 28.50 -3.28 -6.60
C MET A 109 29.90 -3.36 -6.02
N ARG A 110 30.20 -2.67 -4.91
CA ARG A 110 31.53 -2.75 -4.28
C ARG A 110 31.40 -2.74 -2.76
N PRO A 111 32.19 -3.55 -2.03
CA PRO A 111 32.39 -3.36 -0.60
C PRO A 111 33.18 -2.06 -0.41
N THR A 112 32.48 -0.93 -0.38
CA THR A 112 33.11 0.38 -0.44
C THR A 112 33.60 0.77 0.95
N SER A 113 34.92 0.85 1.09
CA SER A 113 35.69 1.41 2.21
C SER A 113 35.61 2.96 2.22
N MET A 114 34.48 3.56 1.87
CA MET A 114 34.26 5.01 1.97
C MET A 114 33.25 5.29 3.07
N GLN A 115 33.69 6.10 4.03
CA GLN A 115 32.85 6.68 5.07
C GLN A 115 31.60 7.30 4.47
N SER A 116 30.47 6.99 5.11
CA SER A 116 29.20 7.69 4.92
C SER A 116 29.45 9.21 4.98
N ILE A 117 29.04 9.94 3.94
CA ILE A 117 29.42 11.36 3.75
C ILE A 117 28.80 12.26 4.84
N TRP A 118 27.81 11.80 5.62
CA TRP A 118 27.27 12.66 6.69
C TRP A 118 26.76 12.01 7.97
N ILE A 119 26.15 10.81 7.96
CA ILE A 119 25.72 10.16 9.21
C ILE A 119 26.09 8.68 9.14
N GLY A 120 26.89 8.21 10.10
CA GLY A 120 27.19 6.79 10.25
C GLY A 120 25.91 5.99 10.48
N GLN A 121 25.87 4.73 10.01
CA GLN A 121 24.75 3.82 10.29
C GLN A 121 24.58 3.69 11.80
N SER A 122 23.61 4.42 12.32
CA SER A 122 23.31 4.51 13.74
C SER A 122 21.96 3.83 13.96
N TYR A 123 21.90 2.99 15.00
CA TYR A 123 20.68 2.28 15.41
C TYR A 123 19.38 3.12 15.37
N PRO A 124 19.35 4.39 15.82
CA PRO A 124 18.14 5.22 15.74
C PRO A 124 17.68 5.54 14.31
N LEU A 125 18.59 5.73 13.36
CA LEU A 125 18.19 6.01 11.97
C LEU A 125 17.54 4.79 11.32
N ILE A 126 18.12 3.61 11.55
CA ILE A 126 17.56 2.35 11.07
C ILE A 126 16.17 2.15 11.66
N PHE A 127 16.00 2.45 12.96
CA PHE A 127 14.70 2.39 13.62
C PHE A 127 13.68 3.39 13.06
N ILE A 128 14.08 4.62 12.73
CA ILE A 128 13.18 5.64 12.16
C ILE A 128 12.76 5.25 10.74
N ILE A 129 13.70 4.86 9.88
CA ILE A 129 13.40 4.33 8.55
C ILE A 129 12.46 3.13 8.70
N SER A 130 12.75 2.28 9.69
CA SER A 130 11.99 1.07 9.88
C SER A 130 10.54 1.34 10.29
N PHE A 131 10.39 2.27 11.22
CA PHE A 131 9.12 2.78 11.66
C PHE A 131 8.25 3.32 10.52
N PHE A 132 8.79 4.21 9.67
CA PHE A 132 8.03 4.84 8.60
C PHE A 132 7.57 3.87 7.51
N CYS A 133 8.33 2.82 7.21
CA CYS A 133 7.84 1.83 6.27
C CYS A 133 6.80 0.90 6.88
N GLY A 134 6.91 0.56 8.18
CA GLY A 134 5.84 -0.18 8.86
C GLY A 134 4.52 0.60 8.84
N VAL A 135 4.59 1.91 9.08
CA VAL A 135 3.46 2.83 8.91
C VAL A 135 2.93 2.79 7.47
N SER A 136 3.81 2.84 6.47
CA SER A 136 3.45 2.81 5.05
C SER A 136 2.77 1.50 4.63
N ASP A 137 3.33 0.35 5.01
CA ASP A 137 2.76 -0.97 4.70
C ASP A 137 1.36 -1.12 5.26
N CYS A 138 1.19 -0.76 6.55
CA CYS A 138 -0.10 -0.80 7.22
C CYS A 138 -1.13 0.08 6.49
N CYS A 139 -0.75 1.27 6.03
CA CYS A 139 -1.63 2.16 5.26
C CYS A 139 -2.04 1.55 3.93
N ILE A 140 -1.09 1.08 3.12
CA ILE A 140 -1.36 0.53 1.79
C ILE A 140 -2.23 -0.74 1.89
N ASN A 141 -1.92 -1.60 2.86
CA ASN A 141 -2.68 -2.82 3.12
C ASN A 141 -4.07 -2.55 3.69
N GLY A 142 -4.21 -1.54 4.56
CA GLY A 142 -5.49 -1.06 5.05
C GLY A 142 -6.37 -0.52 3.93
N VAL A 143 -5.85 0.41 3.12
CA VAL A 143 -6.56 1.01 1.98
C VAL A 143 -7.02 -0.07 0.99
N ARG A 144 -6.15 -1.04 0.68
CA ARG A 144 -6.48 -2.20 -0.18
C ARG A 144 -7.64 -3.03 0.36
N SER A 145 -7.67 -3.28 1.67
CA SER A 145 -8.77 -4.04 2.30
C SER A 145 -10.09 -3.25 2.23
N VAL A 146 -10.05 -1.96 2.57
CA VAL A 146 -11.24 -1.09 2.56
C VAL A 146 -11.79 -0.95 1.14
N ILE A 147 -10.96 -0.61 0.15
CA ILE A 147 -11.43 -0.41 -1.23
C ILE A 147 -11.98 -1.70 -1.86
N CYS A 148 -11.38 -2.85 -1.53
CA CYS A 148 -11.89 -4.15 -1.94
C CYS A 148 -13.31 -4.41 -1.42
N SER A 149 -13.61 -3.98 -0.19
CA SER A 149 -14.94 -4.14 0.41
C SER A 149 -16.00 -3.25 -0.26
N ILE A 150 -15.60 -2.09 -0.80
CA ILE A 150 -16.49 -1.13 -1.47
C ILE A 150 -16.72 -1.52 -2.93
N VAL A 151 -15.67 -1.95 -3.66
CA VAL A 151 -15.77 -2.27 -5.09
C VAL A 151 -16.61 -3.54 -5.35
N MET A 152 -16.53 -4.53 -4.47
CA MET A 152 -17.28 -5.79 -4.58
C MET A 152 -17.91 -6.21 -3.25
N PRO A 153 -19.00 -5.53 -2.81
CA PRO A 153 -19.60 -5.78 -1.50
C PRO A 153 -20.24 -7.17 -1.37
N GLN A 154 -20.72 -7.76 -2.48
CA GLN A 154 -21.32 -9.10 -2.50
C GLN A 154 -20.27 -10.24 -2.48
N ARG A 155 -19.04 -9.99 -2.95
CA ARG A 155 -17.99 -11.02 -3.16
C ARG A 155 -16.62 -10.57 -2.62
N ARG A 156 -16.61 -9.95 -1.44
CA ARG A 156 -15.43 -9.31 -0.84
C ARG A 156 -14.22 -10.24 -0.75
N ALA A 157 -14.43 -11.49 -0.32
CA ALA A 157 -13.35 -12.48 -0.18
C ALA A 157 -12.71 -12.86 -1.53
N GLN A 158 -13.51 -12.93 -2.60
CA GLN A 158 -13.02 -13.26 -3.94
C GLN A 158 -12.18 -12.11 -4.50
N ALA A 159 -12.66 -10.87 -4.40
CA ALA A 159 -11.92 -9.69 -4.82
C ALA A 159 -10.60 -9.52 -4.02
N PHE A 160 -10.62 -9.78 -2.72
CA PHE A 160 -9.43 -9.68 -1.87
C PHE A 160 -8.36 -10.69 -2.27
N SER A 161 -8.78 -11.91 -2.60
CA SER A 161 -7.89 -12.97 -3.06
C SER A 161 -7.23 -12.61 -4.39
N VAL A 162 -7.98 -12.05 -5.34
CA VAL A 162 -7.44 -11.61 -6.63
C VAL A 162 -6.42 -10.47 -6.44
N LEU A 163 -6.70 -9.49 -5.59
CA LEU A 163 -5.74 -8.41 -5.28
C LEU A 163 -4.46 -8.96 -4.62
N ARG A 164 -4.55 -10.01 -3.79
CA ARG A 164 -3.36 -10.70 -3.25
C ARG A 164 -2.55 -11.42 -4.31
N ILE A 165 -3.19 -11.99 -5.34
CA ILE A 165 -2.48 -12.62 -6.46
C ILE A 165 -1.67 -11.56 -7.23
N TYR A 166 -2.26 -10.40 -7.54
CA TYR A 166 -1.55 -9.30 -8.19
C TYR A 166 -0.41 -8.73 -7.35
N HIS A 167 -0.64 -8.57 -6.04
CA HIS A 167 0.40 -8.19 -5.10
C HIS A 167 1.57 -9.20 -5.15
N ALA A 168 1.28 -10.50 -5.02
CA ALA A 168 2.29 -11.55 -5.04
C ALA A 168 3.07 -11.59 -6.38
N ALA A 169 2.39 -11.37 -7.51
CA ALA A 169 3.04 -11.27 -8.82
C ALA A 169 4.02 -10.08 -8.88
N GLY A 170 3.62 -8.91 -8.38
CA GLY A 170 4.51 -7.74 -8.31
C GLY A 170 5.73 -7.99 -7.41
N CYS A 171 5.51 -8.65 -6.28
CA CYS A 171 6.56 -9.07 -5.35
C CYS A 171 7.54 -10.04 -6.00
N MET A 172 7.04 -11.06 -6.71
CA MET A 172 7.86 -12.05 -7.43
C MET A 172 8.77 -11.41 -8.47
N VAL A 173 8.26 -10.45 -9.24
CA VAL A 173 9.06 -9.70 -10.22
C VAL A 173 10.21 -8.98 -9.51
N VAL A 174 9.92 -8.27 -8.42
CA VAL A 174 10.95 -7.55 -7.65
C VAL A 174 11.99 -8.49 -7.09
N PHE A 175 11.59 -9.63 -6.53
CA PHE A 175 12.53 -10.62 -6.00
C PHE A 175 13.47 -11.17 -7.09
N PHE A 176 12.97 -11.36 -8.31
CA PHE A 176 13.78 -11.81 -9.43
C PHE A 176 14.80 -10.74 -9.88
N PHE A 177 14.40 -9.47 -9.87
CA PHE A 177 15.27 -8.34 -10.24
C PHE A 177 16.15 -7.81 -9.09
N SER A 178 15.83 -8.15 -7.84
CA SER A 178 16.52 -7.74 -6.62
C SER A 178 18.05 -7.89 -6.68
N PRO A 179 18.62 -9.02 -7.11
CA PRO A 179 20.08 -9.17 -7.18
C PRO A 179 20.74 -8.40 -8.34
N MET A 180 19.97 -7.90 -9.32
CA MET A 180 20.50 -7.23 -10.51
C MET A 180 20.34 -5.71 -10.50
N VAL A 181 19.43 -5.17 -9.68
CA VAL A 181 19.04 -3.76 -9.71
C VAL A 181 19.65 -3.00 -8.52
N PRO A 182 20.38 -1.90 -8.74
CA PRO A 182 20.93 -1.09 -7.66
C PRO A 182 19.85 -0.37 -6.85
N LEU A 183 20.12 -0.17 -5.55
CA LEU A 183 19.18 0.41 -4.56
C LEU A 183 18.52 1.72 -5.04
N TYR A 184 19.29 2.57 -5.74
CA TYR A 184 18.84 3.85 -6.26
C TYR A 184 17.59 3.73 -7.16
N ILE A 185 17.53 2.70 -8.01
CA ILE A 185 16.40 2.54 -8.94
C ILE A 185 15.12 2.29 -8.15
N TYR A 186 15.18 1.53 -7.06
CA TYR A 186 14.03 1.31 -6.19
C TYR A 186 13.58 2.61 -5.49
N THR A 187 14.52 3.43 -5.01
CA THR A 187 14.21 4.68 -4.31
C THR A 187 13.55 5.74 -5.20
N PHE A 188 13.74 5.67 -6.53
CA PHE A 188 13.02 6.53 -7.49
C PHE A 188 11.72 5.90 -8.00
N VAL A 189 11.70 4.58 -8.20
CA VAL A 189 10.51 3.85 -8.68
C VAL A 189 9.39 3.83 -7.63
N LEU A 190 9.72 3.65 -6.34
CA LEU A 190 8.72 3.63 -5.26
C LEU A 190 7.90 4.91 -5.12
N PRO A 191 8.50 6.12 -5.01
CA PRO A 191 7.73 7.35 -4.89
C PRO A 191 6.98 7.70 -6.18
N THR A 192 7.55 7.45 -7.36
CA THR A 192 6.84 7.66 -8.63
C THR A 192 5.62 6.74 -8.76
N LEU A 193 5.78 5.46 -8.42
CA LEU A 193 4.69 4.49 -8.39
C LEU A 193 3.65 4.84 -7.32
N SER A 194 4.07 5.40 -6.19
CA SER A 194 3.19 5.90 -5.12
C SER A 194 2.31 7.06 -5.60
N LEU A 195 2.87 8.03 -6.31
CA LEU A 195 2.11 9.14 -6.91
C LEU A 195 1.11 8.65 -7.94
N VAL A 196 1.53 7.76 -8.86
CA VAL A 196 0.64 7.17 -9.88
C VAL A 196 -0.48 6.37 -9.23
N SER A 197 -0.15 5.56 -8.23
CA SER A 197 -1.14 4.76 -7.49
C SER A 197 -2.14 5.62 -6.73
N THR A 198 -1.68 6.71 -6.13
CA THR A 198 -2.53 7.69 -5.44
C THR A 198 -3.51 8.32 -6.42
N PHE A 199 -3.04 8.76 -7.60
CA PHE A 199 -3.89 9.33 -8.65
C PHE A 199 -4.97 8.34 -9.13
N PHE A 200 -4.57 7.11 -9.46
CA PHE A 200 -5.51 6.05 -9.86
C PHE A 200 -6.51 5.74 -8.75
N PHE A 201 -6.04 5.69 -7.50
CA PHE A 201 -6.89 5.44 -6.34
C PHE A 201 -7.95 6.52 -6.16
N PHE A 202 -7.58 7.80 -6.22
CA PHE A 202 -8.57 8.90 -6.16
C PHE A 202 -9.64 8.77 -7.24
N ARG A 203 -9.24 8.47 -8.48
CA ARG A 203 -10.17 8.26 -9.59
C ARG A 203 -11.12 7.08 -9.35
N VAL A 204 -10.62 5.96 -8.81
CA VAL A 204 -11.45 4.79 -8.47
C VAL A 204 -12.44 5.13 -7.37
N VAL A 205 -12.00 5.82 -6.32
CA VAL A 205 -12.86 6.22 -5.20
C VAL A 205 -13.99 7.13 -5.68
N ASP A 206 -13.68 8.15 -6.48
CA ASP A 206 -14.69 9.08 -6.99
C ASP A 206 -15.70 8.39 -7.92
N ASN A 207 -15.21 7.48 -8.77
CA ASN A 207 -16.08 6.69 -9.64
C ASN A 207 -17.00 5.76 -8.82
N THR A 208 -16.47 5.14 -7.76
CA THR A 208 -17.22 4.22 -6.91
C THR A 208 -18.30 4.96 -6.11
N HIS A 209 -17.98 6.11 -5.53
CA HIS A 209 -18.94 6.93 -4.78
C HIS A 209 -20.05 7.50 -5.68
N THR A 210 -19.74 7.74 -6.97
CA THR A 210 -20.73 8.15 -7.98
C THR A 210 -21.67 7.00 -8.34
N MET A 211 -21.15 5.76 -8.43
CA MET A 211 -21.97 4.58 -8.69
C MET A 211 -22.92 4.27 -7.52
N GLU A 212 -22.44 4.35 -6.27
CA GLU A 212 -23.29 4.12 -5.09
C GLU A 212 -24.43 5.14 -4.98
N LYS A 213 -24.16 6.41 -5.29
CA LYS A 213 -25.22 7.45 -5.34
C LYS A 213 -26.28 7.12 -6.39
N LYS A 214 -25.88 6.77 -7.61
CA LYS A 214 -26.82 6.41 -8.69
C LYS A 214 -27.68 5.19 -8.34
N ILE A 215 -27.09 4.15 -7.75
CA ILE A 215 -27.84 2.95 -7.32
C ILE A 215 -28.85 3.29 -6.23
N THR A 216 -28.45 4.12 -5.24
CA THR A 216 -29.33 4.53 -4.15
C THR A 216 -30.49 5.39 -4.66
N GLU A 217 -30.22 6.30 -5.59
CA GLU A 217 -31.24 7.11 -6.26
C GLU A 217 -32.22 6.24 -7.05
N GLN A 218 -31.73 5.27 -7.84
CA GLN A 218 -32.59 4.34 -8.58
C GLN A 218 -33.47 3.50 -7.65
N LEU A 219 -32.91 2.97 -6.56
CA LEU A 219 -33.67 2.16 -5.60
C LEU A 219 -34.76 2.98 -4.89
N ASN A 220 -34.48 4.25 -4.58
CA ASN A 220 -35.46 5.15 -3.99
C ASN A 220 -36.57 5.52 -4.99
N LEU A 221 -36.23 5.71 -6.26
CA LEU A 221 -37.18 6.02 -7.32
C LEU A 221 -38.13 4.84 -7.57
N GLU A 222 -37.59 3.62 -7.64
CA GLU A 222 -38.38 2.39 -7.82
C GLU A 222 -39.30 2.11 -6.62
N LYS A 223 -38.84 2.42 -5.40
CA LYS A 223 -39.69 2.37 -4.19
C LYS A 223 -40.82 3.39 -4.26
N LEU A 224 -40.55 4.60 -4.75
CA LEU A 224 -41.55 5.66 -4.86
C LEU A 224 -42.64 5.29 -5.88
N GLU A 225 -42.25 4.70 -7.02
CA GLU A 225 -43.18 4.19 -8.04
C GLU A 225 -44.08 3.09 -7.47
N LYS A 226 -43.51 2.09 -6.80
CA LYS A 226 -44.30 1.02 -6.13
C LYS A 226 -45.29 1.57 -5.11
N LEU A 227 -44.87 2.57 -4.32
CA LEU A 227 -45.75 3.23 -3.35
C LEU A 227 -46.89 3.98 -4.03
N ARG A 228 -46.62 4.61 -5.18
CA ARG A 228 -47.63 5.32 -5.98
C ARG A 228 -48.66 4.37 -6.58
N GLU A 229 -48.23 3.22 -7.10
CA GLU A 229 -49.13 2.18 -7.62
C GLU A 229 -50.10 1.68 -6.54
N ILE A 230 -49.60 1.39 -5.33
CA ILE A 230 -50.43 0.94 -4.20
C ILE A 230 -51.47 2.00 -3.82
N VAL A 231 -51.10 3.28 -3.78
CA VAL A 231 -52.03 4.37 -3.44
C VAL A 231 -53.12 4.51 -4.50
N VAL A 232 -52.78 4.37 -5.79
CA VAL A 232 -53.77 4.43 -6.88
C VAL A 232 -54.74 3.25 -6.82
N GLU A 233 -54.27 2.05 -6.46
CA GLU A 233 -55.12 0.87 -6.34
C GLU A 233 -56.07 0.93 -5.12
N GLN A 234 -55.66 1.62 -4.04
CA GLN A 234 -56.50 1.87 -2.87
C GLN A 234 -57.59 2.94 -3.08
N GLN A 235 -57.48 3.76 -4.14
CA GLN A 235 -58.48 4.80 -4.46
C GLN A 235 -59.55 4.34 -5.46
N LYS A 236 -59.48 3.09 -5.92
CA LYS A 236 -60.40 2.49 -6.89
C LYS A 236 -61.33 1.48 -6.22
#